data_AF-A0A4Q5QRN6-F1
#
_entry.id   AF-A0A4Q5QRN6-F1
#
_cell.length_a   1.000
_cell.length_b   1.000
_cell.length_c   1.000
_cell.angle_alpha   90.00
_cell.angle_beta   90.00
_cell.angle_gamma   90.00
#
_symmetry.space_group_name_H-M   'P 1'
#
loop_
_entity.id
_entity.type
_entity.pdbx_description
1 polymer ?
#
loop_
_entity_poly.entity_id
_entity_poly.type
_entity_poly.pdbx_seq_one_letter_code
_entity_poly.pdbx_strand_id
1 'polypeptide(L)'
;MPFVDKLALLLHGHSHEALESPGSFAERETRRLPPYRNFRKRAFTVGIGGPVGTGKTALLKALCERLRDEHRLGVVTNDIFTREDAEFLIRESALTADRIVGVETGGCPHAAIREDISLNMDALEG
;
A
#
# COMPACT_ATOMS: atom_id res chain seq x y z
N MET A 1 -21.42 30.73 2.45
CA MET A 1 -21.01 29.39 2.91
C MET A 1 -21.13 29.33 4.43
N PRO A 2 -21.81 28.32 5.00
CA PRO A 2 -22.07 28.25 6.43
C PRO A 2 -20.79 27.92 7.23
N PHE A 3 -20.76 28.39 8.48
CA PHE A 3 -19.62 28.42 9.42
C PHE A 3 -18.96 27.04 9.69
N VAL A 4 -19.70 25.95 9.47
CA VAL A 4 -19.25 24.57 9.73
C VAL A 4 -18.16 24.13 8.74
N ASP A 5 -18.22 24.58 7.49
CA ASP A 5 -17.27 24.20 6.43
C ASP A 5 -15.86 24.79 6.68
N LYS A 6 -15.79 25.95 7.34
CA LYS A 6 -14.52 26.59 7.71
C LYS A 6 -13.76 25.82 8.79
N LEU A 7 -14.46 25.11 9.67
CA LEU A 7 -13.83 24.35 10.75
C LEU A 7 -13.16 23.06 10.22
N ALA A 8 -13.76 22.43 9.21
CA ALA A 8 -13.19 21.25 8.55
C ALA A 8 -11.88 21.59 7.80
N LEU A 9 -11.82 22.77 7.17
CA LEU A 9 -10.64 23.25 6.45
C LEU A 9 -9.44 23.57 7.35
N LEU A 10 -9.70 23.93 8.62
CA LEU A 10 -8.67 24.29 9.60
C LEU A 10 -8.01 23.09 10.28
N LEU A 11 -8.60 21.90 10.21
CA LEU A 11 -8.12 20.71 10.95
C LEU A 11 -7.29 19.72 10.12
N HIS A 12 -7.31 19.79 8.79
CA HIS A 12 -6.52 18.90 7.91
C HIS A 12 -5.95 19.67 6.73
N GLY A 13 -4.71 20.15 6.88
CA GLY A 13 -3.97 20.88 5.85
C GLY A 13 -3.41 19.99 4.75
N HIS A 14 -4.25 19.29 4.01
CA HIS A 14 -3.84 18.64 2.76
C HIS A 14 -4.80 19.01 1.64
N SER A 15 -4.28 19.61 0.57
CA SER A 15 -5.03 19.78 -0.67
C SER A 15 -5.22 18.41 -1.28
N HIS A 16 -6.45 17.88 -1.21
CA HIS A 16 -6.84 16.77 -2.05
C HIS A 16 -6.98 17.31 -3.47
N GLU A 17 -5.95 17.12 -4.29
CA GLU A 17 -6.06 17.37 -5.71
C GLU A 17 -7.11 16.39 -6.26
N ALA A 18 -8.23 16.93 -6.71
CA ALA A 18 -9.27 16.13 -7.34
C ALA A 18 -8.73 15.67 -8.70
N LEU A 19 -8.18 14.45 -8.74
CA LEU A 19 -7.68 13.86 -9.96
C LEU A 19 -8.86 13.35 -10.80
N GLU A 20 -9.13 13.98 -11.94
CA GLU A 20 -10.16 13.51 -12.90
C GLU A 20 -9.72 12.28 -13.70
N SER A 21 -8.45 11.91 -13.60
CA SER A 21 -7.81 10.83 -14.35
C SER A 21 -6.71 10.18 -13.51
N PRO A 22 -6.39 8.89 -13.74
CA PRO A 22 -5.22 8.23 -13.13
C PRO A 22 -3.86 8.82 -13.57
N GLY A 23 -3.87 9.77 -14.51
CA GLY A 23 -2.70 10.41 -15.09
C GLY A 23 -1.99 9.53 -16.13
N SER A 24 -1.03 10.12 -16.85
CA SER A 24 -0.20 9.40 -17.83
C SER A 24 1.05 8.85 -17.17
N PHE A 25 1.27 7.53 -17.27
CA PHE A 25 2.52 6.91 -16.80
C PHE A 25 3.76 7.53 -17.46
N ALA A 26 3.63 7.92 -18.74
CA ALA A 26 4.73 8.48 -19.53
C ALA A 26 5.19 9.86 -19.04
N GLU A 27 4.32 10.58 -18.31
CA GLU A 27 4.49 11.96 -17.86
C GLU A 27 4.84 12.05 -16.37
N ARG A 28 4.92 10.94 -15.65
CA ARG A 28 5.31 10.95 -14.23
C ARG A 28 6.78 11.38 -14.11
N GLU A 29 7.06 12.35 -13.24
CA GLU A 29 8.43 12.82 -12.94
C GLU A 29 9.38 11.67 -12.57
N THR A 30 8.84 10.62 -11.93
CA THR A 30 9.58 9.42 -11.51
C THR A 30 9.95 8.47 -12.64
N ARG A 31 9.67 8.81 -13.91
CA ARG A 31 10.08 7.99 -15.08
C ARG A 31 11.58 7.72 -15.10
N ARG A 32 12.39 8.66 -14.58
CA ARG A 32 13.80 8.41 -14.28
C ARG A 32 13.91 7.99 -12.83
N LEU A 33 14.08 6.69 -12.60
CA LEU A 33 14.48 6.20 -11.29
C LEU A 33 15.75 6.93 -10.84
N PRO A 34 15.84 7.34 -9.57
CA PRO A 34 17.04 8.00 -9.09
C PRO A 34 18.25 7.08 -9.26
N PRO A 35 19.44 7.62 -9.61
CA PRO A 35 20.64 6.82 -9.87
C PRO A 35 21.10 5.99 -8.66
N TYR A 36 20.64 6.34 -7.45
CA TYR A 36 20.93 5.62 -6.21
C TYR A 36 19.96 4.44 -5.91
N ARG A 37 18.97 4.16 -6.76
CA ARG A 37 18.02 3.06 -6.54
C ARG A 37 18.71 1.70 -6.71
N ASN A 38 18.70 0.86 -5.67
CA ASN A 38 19.24 -0.50 -5.71
C ASN A 38 18.16 -1.53 -5.38
N PHE A 39 17.70 -2.27 -6.39
CA PHE A 39 16.64 -3.26 -6.26
C PHE A 39 17.04 -4.54 -5.51
N ARG A 40 18.34 -4.74 -5.24
CA ARG A 40 18.81 -5.80 -4.34
C ARG A 40 18.74 -5.40 -2.87
N LYS A 41 18.80 -4.10 -2.57
CA LYS A 41 18.64 -3.58 -1.20
C LYS A 41 17.17 -3.33 -0.86
N ARG A 42 16.40 -2.82 -1.82
CA ARG A 42 14.97 -2.56 -1.66
C ARG A 42 14.22 -2.90 -2.94
N ALA A 43 13.33 -3.88 -2.86
CA ALA A 43 12.52 -4.31 -3.99
C ALA A 43 11.70 -3.15 -4.60
N PHE A 44 11.24 -3.35 -5.83
CA PHE A 44 10.22 -2.47 -6.38
C PHE A 44 8.90 -2.72 -5.63
N THR A 45 8.34 -1.67 -5.03
CA THR A 45 7.16 -1.78 -4.16
C THR A 45 5.97 -1.11 -4.83
N VAL A 46 4.82 -1.78 -4.82
CA VAL A 46 3.55 -1.27 -5.34
C VAL A 46 2.56 -1.22 -4.19
N GLY A 47 2.04 -0.02 -3.88
CA GLY A 47 0.98 0.15 -2.89
C GLY A 47 -0.39 -0.04 -3.53
N ILE A 48 -1.24 -0.90 -2.95
CA ILE A 48 -2.63 -1.08 -3.36
C ILE A 48 -3.53 -0.40 -2.31
N GLY A 49 -3.99 0.80 -2.63
CA GLY A 49 -4.90 1.59 -1.79
C GLY A 49 -6.33 1.61 -2.33
N GLY A 50 -7.29 1.92 -1.45
CA GLY A 50 -8.70 2.04 -1.81
C GLY A 50 -9.65 1.86 -0.63
N PRO A 51 -10.92 2.29 -0.73
CA PRO A 51 -11.93 2.15 0.33
C PRO A 51 -12.10 0.70 0.83
N VAL A 52 -12.67 0.54 2.02
CA VAL A 52 -13.01 -0.77 2.59
C VAL A 52 -14.00 -1.49 1.66
N GLY A 53 -13.82 -2.80 1.47
CA GLY A 53 -14.72 -3.63 0.64
C GLY A 53 -14.53 -3.55 -0.88
N THR A 54 -13.58 -2.75 -1.38
CA THR A 54 -13.34 -2.59 -2.83
C THR A 54 -12.53 -3.73 -3.49
N GLY A 55 -12.19 -4.77 -2.73
CA GLY A 55 -11.52 -5.96 -3.28
C GLY A 55 -10.00 -5.87 -3.36
N LYS A 56 -9.34 -5.01 -2.58
CA LYS A 56 -7.87 -4.90 -2.53
C LYS A 56 -7.17 -6.25 -2.31
N THR A 57 -7.62 -7.01 -1.31
CA THR A 57 -7.07 -8.32 -0.96
C THR A 57 -7.31 -9.36 -2.07
N ALA A 58 -8.47 -9.31 -2.72
CA ALA A 58 -8.78 -10.16 -3.87
C ALA A 58 -7.90 -9.84 -5.08
N LEU A 59 -7.67 -8.56 -5.38
CA LEU A 59 -6.74 -8.12 -6.41
C LEU A 59 -5.31 -8.60 -6.10
N LEU A 60 -4.88 -8.47 -4.85
CA LEU A 60 -3.55 -8.87 -4.41
C LEU A 60 -3.35 -10.38 -4.59
N LYS A 61 -4.33 -11.22 -4.21
CA LYS A 61 -4.33 -12.66 -4.50
C LYS A 61 -4.15 -12.95 -5.99
N ALA A 62 -4.98 -12.34 -6.84
CA ALA A 62 -4.94 -12.57 -8.29
C ALA A 62 -3.59 -12.17 -8.90
N LEU A 63 -3.00 -11.06 -8.44
CA LEU A 63 -1.66 -10.64 -8.87
C LEU A 63 -0.58 -11.63 -8.44
N CYS A 64 -0.62 -12.10 -7.18
CA CYS A 64 0.32 -13.11 -6.68
C CYS A 64 0.23 -14.39 -7.52
N GLU A 65 -0.97 -14.93 -7.72
CA GLU A 65 -1.18 -16.14 -8.53
C GLU A 65 -0.65 -15.98 -9.95
N ARG A 66 -0.86 -14.80 -10.56
CA ARG A 66 -0.44 -14.57 -11.94
C ARG A 66 1.06 -14.38 -12.13
N LEU A 67 1.76 -13.89 -11.10
CA LEU A 67 3.14 -13.40 -11.23
C LEU A 67 4.18 -14.21 -10.44
N ARG A 68 3.76 -15.01 -9.45
CA ARG A 68 4.68 -15.70 -8.52
C ARG A 68 5.63 -16.71 -9.17
N ASP A 69 5.29 -17.22 -10.35
CA ASP A 69 6.12 -18.18 -11.09
C ASP A 69 7.21 -17.47 -11.90
N GLU A 70 7.00 -16.21 -12.26
CA GLU A 70 7.93 -15.40 -13.07
C GLU A 70 8.73 -14.40 -12.21
N HIS A 71 8.24 -14.07 -11.02
CA HIS A 71 8.78 -13.00 -10.17
C HIS A 71 8.91 -13.43 -8.70
N ARG A 72 9.94 -12.88 -8.04
CA ARG A 72 10.11 -13.00 -6.58
C ARG A 72 9.22 -11.96 -5.90
N LEU A 73 8.09 -12.41 -5.37
CA LEU A 73 7.10 -11.56 -4.72
C LEU A 73 7.15 -11.71 -3.20
N GLY A 74 6.83 -10.61 -2.51
CA GLY A 74 6.50 -10.55 -1.10
C GLY A 74 5.30 -9.63 -0.91
N VAL A 75 4.53 -9.87 0.14
CA VAL A 75 3.32 -9.13 0.46
C VAL A 75 3.39 -8.61 1.88
N VAL A 76 3.08 -7.32 2.04
CA VAL A 76 2.79 -6.71 3.34
C VAL A 76 1.33 -6.25 3.32
N THR A 77 0.52 -6.74 4.26
CA THR A 77 -0.86 -6.29 4.43
C THR A 77 -0.96 -5.41 5.66
N ASN A 78 -1.75 -4.35 5.56
CA ASN A 78 -1.99 -3.42 6.65
C ASN A 78 -3.43 -3.56 7.11
N ASP A 79 -3.62 -4.09 8.32
CA ASP A 79 -4.91 -4.17 9.00
C ASP A 79 -4.87 -3.31 10.26
N ILE A 80 -6.03 -2.84 10.73
CA ILE A 80 -6.10 -1.88 11.85
C ILE A 80 -5.83 -2.59 13.18
N PHE A 81 -6.50 -3.72 13.43
CA PHE A 81 -6.42 -4.47 14.69
C PHE A 81 -6.42 -5.99 14.50
N THR A 82 -6.24 -6.45 13.26
CA THR A 82 -6.32 -7.88 12.91
C THR A 82 -5.17 -8.23 11.97
N ARG A 83 -5.08 -9.51 11.61
CA ARG A 83 -4.16 -10.01 10.57
C ARG A 83 -4.91 -10.81 9.51
N GLU A 84 -6.20 -10.51 9.35
CA GLU A 84 -7.13 -11.29 8.55
C GLU A 84 -6.73 -11.31 7.08
N ASP A 85 -6.26 -10.18 6.53
CA ASP A 85 -5.81 -10.11 5.14
C ASP A 85 -4.59 -11.03 4.91
N ALA A 86 -3.62 -11.04 5.84
CA ALA A 86 -2.45 -11.91 5.74
C ALA A 86 -2.82 -13.39 5.88
N GLU A 87 -3.63 -13.73 6.88
CA GLU A 87 -4.10 -15.09 7.10
C GLU A 87 -4.91 -15.62 5.91
N PHE A 88 -5.78 -14.79 5.34
CA PHE A 88 -6.54 -15.12 4.15
C PHE A 88 -5.62 -15.46 2.99
N LEU A 89 -4.63 -14.62 2.68
CA LEU A 89 -3.70 -14.87 1.57
C LEU A 89 -2.86 -16.13 1.77
N ILE A 90 -2.48 -16.44 3.02
CA ILE A 90 -1.77 -17.69 3.35
C ILE A 90 -2.69 -18.90 3.15
N ARG A 91 -3.93 -18.86 3.66
CA ARG A 91 -4.91 -19.96 3.50
C ARG A 91 -5.22 -20.22 2.03
N GLU A 92 -5.37 -19.16 1.26
CA GLU A 92 -5.59 -19.21 -0.19
C GLU A 92 -4.32 -19.56 -0.99
N SER A 93 -3.18 -19.81 -0.30
CA SER A 93 -1.91 -20.16 -0.91
C SER A 93 -1.48 -19.15 -1.98
N ALA A 94 -1.74 -17.85 -1.79
CA ALA A 94 -1.36 -16.80 -2.72
C ALA A 94 0.17 -16.79 -2.93
N LEU A 95 0.92 -16.87 -1.81
CA LEU A 95 2.36 -17.13 -1.74
C LEU A 95 2.65 -18.08 -0.56
N THR A 96 3.89 -18.52 -0.43
CA THR A 96 4.34 -19.23 0.78
C THR A 96 4.28 -18.30 2.00
N ALA A 97 4.01 -18.85 3.18
CA ALA A 97 3.74 -18.06 4.38
C ALA A 97 4.91 -17.16 4.80
N ASP A 98 6.15 -17.57 4.52
CA ASP A 98 7.37 -16.78 4.75
C ASP A 98 7.46 -15.51 3.90
N ARG A 99 6.58 -15.35 2.90
CA ARG A 99 6.54 -14.20 2.00
C ARG A 99 5.35 -13.27 2.24
N ILE A 100 4.55 -13.53 3.27
CA ILE A 100 3.36 -12.73 3.61
C ILE A 100 3.52 -12.24 5.04
N VAL A 101 3.54 -10.92 5.21
CA VAL A 101 3.63 -10.26 6.52
C VAL A 101 2.40 -9.40 6.75
N GLY A 102 1.65 -9.69 7.82
CA GLY A 102 0.59 -8.79 8.28
C GLY A 102 1.12 -7.80 9.30
N VAL A 103 0.92 -6.50 9.07
CA VAL A 103 1.27 -5.39 9.96
C VAL A 103 -0.02 -4.81 10.55
N GLU A 104 -0.04 -4.70 11.88
CA GLU A 104 -1.10 -4.01 12.60
C GLU A 104 -0.76 -2.52 12.68
N THR A 105 -1.56 -1.71 11.99
CA THR A 105 -1.29 -0.28 11.79
C THR A 105 -1.90 0.62 12.88
N GLY A 106 -2.78 0.06 13.72
CA GLY A 106 -3.57 0.84 14.67
C GLY A 106 -4.66 1.67 13.98
N GLY A 107 -5.32 2.54 14.74
CA GLY A 107 -6.55 3.25 14.33
C GLY A 107 -6.46 4.22 13.14
N CYS A 108 -5.26 4.55 12.66
CA CYS A 108 -5.03 5.56 11.63
C CYS A 108 -4.33 4.95 10.39
N PRO A 109 -5.03 4.20 9.53
CA PRO A 109 -4.41 3.49 8.40
C PRO A 109 -3.73 4.42 7.38
N HIS A 110 -4.18 5.68 7.27
CA HIS A 110 -3.52 6.69 6.43
C HIS A 110 -2.12 7.04 6.95
N ALA A 111 -1.96 7.15 8.29
CA ALA A 111 -0.68 7.40 8.96
C ALA A 111 0.36 6.36 8.59
N ALA A 112 -0.02 5.08 8.66
CA ALA A 112 0.87 3.96 8.44
C ALA A 112 1.45 3.87 7.01
N ILE A 113 0.87 4.59 6.03
CA ILE A 113 1.30 4.55 4.62
C ILE A 113 1.76 5.90 4.09
N ARG A 114 1.67 6.99 4.88
CA ARG A 114 2.03 8.35 4.47
C ARG A 114 2.93 9.02 5.49
N GLU A 115 2.44 9.23 6.70
CA GLU A 115 3.13 9.99 7.74
C GLU A 115 4.23 9.18 8.46
N ASP A 116 3.95 7.93 8.82
CA ASP A 116 4.89 7.02 9.48
C ASP A 116 4.82 5.63 8.85
N ILE A 117 5.77 5.36 7.95
CA ILE A 117 5.87 4.10 7.23
C ILE A 117 6.85 3.12 7.87
N SER A 118 7.37 3.40 9.08
CA SER A 118 8.44 2.62 9.72
C SER A 118 8.11 1.13 9.79
N LEU A 119 6.92 0.77 10.28
CA LEU A 119 6.48 -0.64 10.36
C LEU A 119 6.45 -1.35 9.00
N ASN A 120 6.01 -0.64 7.96
CA ASN A 120 6.01 -1.17 6.59
C ASN A 120 7.44 -1.33 6.05
N MET A 121 8.34 -0.41 6.38
CA MET A 121 9.74 -0.48 5.97
C MET A 121 10.47 -1.61 6.68
N ASP A 122 10.26 -1.77 7.99
CA ASP A 122 10.83 -2.87 8.77
C ASP A 122 10.34 -4.23 8.25
N ALA A 123 9.06 -4.35 7.89
CA ALA A 123 8.51 -5.56 7.28
C ALA A 123 9.09 -5.88 5.89
N LEU A 124 9.60 -4.88 5.17
CA LEU A 124 10.14 -5.03 3.81
C LEU A 124 11.66 -5.16 3.75
N GLU A 125 12.38 -4.60 4.73
CA GLU A 125 13.84 -4.51 4.75
C GLU A 125 14.50 -5.31 5.88
N GLY A 126 13.71 -5.80 6.85
CA GLY A 126 14.16 -6.61 7.99
C GLY A 126 14.43 -8.08 7.69
#